data_AF-A0A382J4Y2-F1
#
_entry.id   AF-A0A382J4Y2-F1
#
_cell.length_a   1.000
_cell.length_b   1.000
_cell.length_c   1.000
_cell.angle_alpha   90.00
_cell.angle_beta   90.00
_cell.angle_gamma   90.00
#
_symmetry.space_group_name_H-M   'P 1'
#
loop_
_entity.id
_entity.type
_entity.pdbx_description
1 polymer ?
#
loop_
_entity_poly.entity_id
_entity_poly.type
_entity_poly.pdbx_seq_one_letter_code
_entity_poly.pdbx_strand_id
1 'polypeptide(L)'
;MKKYILFSAINCLAFAFLSFTGLAAGNSVPKALAVRIDKVIEKAHARPLRSDVNTPWVVMHAVVAFEDDLEVFDVESDGKLNAIDYLTHHAKFEGKLIYQDVKGVPTLKTRGKGDKSFLIQDHVDQFLFAYADAGVKLDREIVSRTGKKFTVQDKLNFAKNGFRDDQELGWTLVAVSSYVPFDEEWKADTGKKYRVEDVMRLAIQRDPRRETEG
;
A
#
# COMPACT_ATOMS: atom_id res chain seq x y z
N MET A 1 -4.80 70.22 -41.63
CA MET A 1 -5.88 69.93 -42.60
C MET A 1 -5.72 68.50 -43.10
N LYS A 2 -6.84 67.78 -43.20
CA LYS A 2 -7.06 66.41 -43.73
C LYS A 2 -6.82 65.21 -42.79
N LYS A 3 -7.85 64.34 -42.79
CA LYS A 3 -8.10 63.11 -42.02
C LYS A 3 -7.91 61.87 -42.92
N TYR A 4 -7.81 60.70 -42.26
CA TYR A 4 -8.13 59.30 -42.71
C TYR A 4 -7.10 58.61 -43.64
N ILE A 5 -6.84 57.28 -43.69
CA ILE A 5 -7.17 56.03 -42.94
C ILE A 5 -6.26 54.90 -43.51
N LEU A 6 -5.70 54.05 -42.63
CA LEU A 6 -5.54 52.56 -42.66
C LEU A 6 -4.67 51.76 -43.69
N PHE A 7 -4.11 50.66 -43.15
CA PHE A 7 -3.48 49.44 -43.73
C PHE A 7 -2.02 49.58 -44.24
N SER A 8 -1.07 48.66 -44.03
CA SER A 8 -1.13 47.22 -43.71
C SER A 8 0.20 46.70 -43.12
N ALA A 9 0.09 45.60 -42.36
CA ALA A 9 1.04 44.51 -42.10
C ALA A 9 2.47 44.82 -41.59
N ILE A 10 2.67 44.53 -40.30
CA ILE A 10 3.95 44.44 -39.60
C ILE A 10 4.64 43.11 -39.98
N ASN A 11 5.92 43.23 -40.32
CA ASN A 11 6.86 42.14 -40.61
C ASN A 11 6.89 41.08 -39.49
N CYS A 12 6.65 39.81 -39.86
CA CYS A 12 6.96 38.65 -39.03
C CYS A 12 8.48 38.50 -38.88
N LEU A 13 9.02 38.79 -37.69
CA LEU A 13 10.32 38.26 -37.27
C LEU A 13 10.17 36.75 -37.01
N ALA A 14 10.88 35.94 -37.78
CA ALA A 14 11.06 34.52 -37.49
C ALA A 14 12.02 34.37 -36.29
N PHE A 15 11.46 34.06 -35.11
CA PHE A 15 12.24 33.50 -34.00
C PHE A 15 12.45 32.01 -34.27
N ALA A 16 13.69 31.63 -34.60
CA ALA A 16 14.12 30.24 -34.56
C ALA A 16 14.22 29.82 -33.08
N PHE A 17 13.13 29.28 -32.54
CA PHE A 17 13.18 28.46 -31.34
C PHE A 17 13.77 27.10 -31.75
N LEU A 18 15.06 26.91 -31.45
CA LEU A 18 15.66 25.59 -31.39
C LEU A 18 14.98 24.82 -30.25
N SER A 19 13.98 24.02 -30.62
CA SER A 19 13.38 23.01 -29.76
C SER A 19 14.47 22.01 -29.37
N PHE A 20 14.96 22.12 -28.15
CA PHE A 20 15.78 21.08 -27.52
C PHE A 20 14.85 19.90 -27.18
N THR A 21 14.36 19.17 -28.19
CA THR A 21 13.73 17.87 -27.99
C THR A 21 14.84 16.85 -27.76
N GLY A 22 15.46 16.91 -26.58
CA GLY A 22 16.13 15.76 -26.01
C GLY A 22 15.06 14.74 -25.63
N LEU A 23 14.48 14.07 -26.63
CA LEU A 23 13.73 12.84 -26.40
C LEU A 23 14.72 11.87 -25.74
N ALA A 24 14.54 11.63 -24.45
CA ALA A 24 14.93 10.37 -23.86
C ALA A 24 14.11 9.29 -24.58
N ALA A 25 14.63 8.79 -25.70
CA ALA A 25 14.14 7.59 -26.35
C ALA A 25 14.46 6.42 -25.41
N GLY A 26 13.64 6.22 -24.39
CA GLY A 26 13.63 4.99 -23.63
C GLY A 26 13.41 3.85 -24.62
N ASN A 27 14.32 2.89 -24.66
CA ASN A 27 14.16 1.70 -25.48
C ASN A 27 12.83 1.04 -25.11
N SER A 28 11.86 1.07 -26.03
CA SER A 28 10.58 0.38 -25.83
C SER A 28 10.84 -1.10 -25.60
N VAL A 29 10.21 -1.68 -24.56
CA VAL A 29 10.28 -3.13 -24.32
C VAL A 29 9.85 -3.88 -25.59
N PRO A 30 10.67 -4.82 -26.11
CA PRO A 30 10.29 -5.56 -27.31
C PRO A 30 8.95 -6.28 -27.12
N LYS A 31 8.04 -6.18 -28.11
CA LYS A 31 6.68 -6.75 -28.03
C LYS A 31 6.66 -8.22 -27.60
N ALA A 32 7.60 -9.03 -28.13
CA ALA A 32 7.71 -10.44 -27.78
C ALA A 32 8.13 -10.66 -26.31
N LEU A 33 8.90 -9.75 -25.71
CA LEU A 33 9.22 -9.80 -24.29
C LEU A 33 8.02 -9.40 -23.43
N ALA A 34 7.31 -8.32 -23.78
CA ALA A 34 6.09 -7.90 -23.08
C ALA A 34 5.08 -9.05 -22.98
N VAL A 35 4.77 -9.72 -24.11
CA VAL A 35 3.85 -10.87 -24.14
C VAL A 35 4.30 -12.03 -23.23
N ARG A 36 5.61 -12.24 -23.05
CA ARG A 36 6.12 -13.28 -22.15
C ARG A 36 5.98 -12.88 -20.68
N ILE A 37 6.19 -11.60 -20.37
CA ILE A 37 5.99 -11.04 -19.04
C ILE A 37 4.51 -11.17 -18.65
N ASP A 38 3.60 -10.73 -19.53
CA ASP A 38 2.15 -10.80 -19.30
C ASP A 38 1.71 -12.24 -19.01
N LYS A 39 2.15 -13.21 -19.80
CA LYS A 39 1.85 -14.64 -19.57
C LYS A 39 2.35 -15.18 -18.23
N VAL A 40 3.48 -14.67 -17.73
CA VAL A 40 4.00 -15.07 -16.42
C VAL A 40 3.19 -14.44 -15.29
N ILE A 41 2.76 -13.18 -15.45
CA ILE A 41 1.86 -12.49 -14.52
C ILE A 41 0.52 -13.20 -14.45
N GLU A 42 -0.12 -13.49 -15.60
CA GLU A 42 -1.36 -14.26 -15.69
C GLU A 42 -1.24 -15.64 -15.04
N LYS A 43 -0.12 -16.34 -15.28
CA LYS A 43 0.14 -17.64 -14.65
C LYS A 43 0.32 -17.53 -13.13
N ALA A 44 0.91 -16.44 -12.65
CA ALA A 44 1.09 -16.21 -11.22
C ALA A 44 -0.24 -15.85 -10.55
N HIS A 45 -1.06 -15.00 -11.18
CA HIS A 45 -2.40 -14.61 -10.75
C HIS A 45 -3.35 -15.81 -10.67
N ALA A 46 -3.30 -16.71 -11.64
CA ALA A 46 -4.14 -17.92 -11.67
C ALA A 46 -3.76 -19.00 -10.63
N ARG A 47 -2.73 -18.80 -9.81
CA ARG A 47 -2.37 -19.77 -8.77
C ARG A 47 -3.43 -19.72 -7.66
N PRO A 48 -4.06 -20.87 -7.32
CA PRO A 48 -5.11 -20.89 -6.32
C PRO A 48 -4.53 -20.58 -4.94
N LEU A 49 -5.10 -19.58 -4.27
CA LEU A 49 -4.91 -19.34 -2.85
C LEU A 49 -5.91 -20.17 -2.07
N ARG A 50 -5.46 -20.90 -1.05
CA ARG A 50 -6.32 -21.69 -0.17
C ARG A 50 -5.99 -21.45 1.30
N SER A 51 -7.01 -21.34 2.14
CA SER A 51 -6.84 -21.01 3.57
C SER A 51 -6.17 -22.11 4.41
N ASP A 52 -6.12 -23.34 3.90
CA ASP A 52 -5.46 -24.50 4.54
C ASP A 52 -3.98 -24.65 4.14
N VAL A 53 -3.55 -24.02 3.04
CA VAL A 53 -2.19 -24.15 2.49
C VAL A 53 -1.41 -22.84 2.62
N ASN A 54 -2.06 -21.72 2.35
CA ASN A 54 -1.44 -20.41 2.33
C ASN A 54 -1.69 -19.70 3.67
N THR A 55 -0.61 -19.22 4.30
CA THR A 55 -0.75 -18.41 5.50
C THR A 55 -1.37 -17.06 5.17
N PRO A 56 -1.96 -16.36 6.17
CA PRO A 56 -2.45 -15.00 5.98
C PRO A 56 -1.40 -14.04 5.42
N TRP A 57 -0.12 -14.23 5.80
CA TRP A 57 0.99 -13.47 5.24
C TRP A 57 1.15 -13.69 3.73
N VAL A 58 1.07 -14.94 3.24
CA VAL A 58 1.16 -15.25 1.80
C VAL A 58 -0.01 -14.64 1.04
N VAL A 59 -1.22 -14.71 1.59
CA VAL A 59 -2.41 -14.09 0.97
C VAL A 59 -2.26 -12.58 0.91
N MET A 60 -1.78 -11.93 1.98
CA MET A 60 -1.50 -10.49 1.98
C MET A 60 -0.46 -10.09 0.92
N HIS A 61 0.61 -10.87 0.76
CA HIS A 61 1.60 -10.62 -0.31
C HIS A 61 1.01 -10.80 -1.72
N ALA A 62 0.04 -11.70 -1.90
CA ALA A 62 -0.67 -11.79 -3.17
C ALA A 62 -1.49 -10.52 -3.43
N VAL A 63 -2.15 -9.96 -2.40
CA VAL A 63 -2.85 -8.66 -2.49
C VAL A 63 -1.89 -7.54 -2.89
N VAL A 64 -0.65 -7.52 -2.39
CA VAL A 64 0.34 -6.50 -2.84
C VAL A 64 0.67 -6.63 -4.32
N ALA A 65 0.60 -7.85 -4.89
CA ALA A 65 0.93 -8.08 -6.30
C ALA A 65 -0.25 -7.86 -7.26
N PHE A 66 -1.48 -8.09 -6.80
CA PHE A 66 -2.68 -8.17 -7.64
C PHE A 66 -3.88 -7.38 -7.08
N GLU A 67 -3.68 -6.61 -6.02
CA GLU A 67 -4.64 -5.72 -5.39
C GLU A 67 -5.94 -6.42 -4.96
N ASP A 68 -7.10 -5.90 -5.37
CA ASP A 68 -8.42 -6.38 -4.97
C ASP A 68 -8.96 -7.52 -5.85
N ASP A 69 -8.33 -7.81 -6.98
CA ASP A 69 -8.72 -8.86 -7.94
C ASP A 69 -8.12 -10.22 -7.57
N LEU A 70 -8.45 -10.71 -6.37
CA LEU A 70 -8.00 -12.02 -5.89
C LEU A 70 -9.09 -12.75 -5.11
N GLU A 71 -9.14 -14.07 -5.32
CA GLU A 71 -9.99 -14.97 -4.56
C GLU A 71 -9.15 -15.95 -3.73
N VAL A 72 -9.61 -16.23 -2.52
CA VAL A 72 -9.10 -17.29 -1.65
C VAL A 72 -10.18 -18.35 -1.51
N PHE A 73 -9.85 -19.61 -1.77
CA PHE A 73 -10.70 -20.71 -1.39
C PHE A 73 -10.57 -20.94 0.11
N ASP A 74 -11.60 -20.58 0.85
CA ASP A 74 -11.66 -20.80 2.29
C ASP A 74 -12.29 -22.16 2.61
N VAL A 75 -11.49 -23.06 3.17
CA VAL A 75 -11.92 -24.44 3.45
C VAL A 75 -12.98 -24.53 4.54
N GLU A 76 -13.05 -23.56 5.45
CA GLU A 76 -14.02 -23.59 6.54
C GLU A 76 -15.42 -23.17 6.10
N SER A 77 -15.51 -22.19 5.20
CA SER A 77 -16.77 -21.77 4.58
C SER A 77 -17.14 -22.57 3.33
N ASP A 78 -16.26 -23.46 2.87
CA ASP A 78 -16.38 -24.26 1.63
C ASP A 78 -16.72 -23.37 0.41
N GLY A 79 -15.97 -22.28 0.26
CA GLY A 79 -16.30 -21.25 -0.72
C GLY A 79 -15.11 -20.38 -1.11
N LYS A 80 -15.31 -19.58 -2.16
CA LYS A 80 -14.36 -18.55 -2.56
C LYS A 80 -14.75 -17.22 -1.93
N LEU A 81 -13.77 -16.53 -1.38
CA LEU A 81 -13.90 -15.20 -0.81
C LEU A 81 -12.94 -14.26 -1.52
N ASN A 82 -13.32 -12.99 -1.67
CA ASN A 82 -12.34 -11.96 -2.02
C ASN A 82 -11.19 -11.96 -1.00
N ALA A 83 -9.95 -11.76 -1.44
CA ALA A 83 -8.78 -11.84 -0.57
C ALA A 83 -8.83 -10.81 0.58
N ILE A 84 -9.32 -9.60 0.35
CA ILE A 84 -9.49 -8.59 1.40
C ILE A 84 -10.57 -9.04 2.40
N ASP A 85 -11.69 -9.58 1.92
CA ASP A 85 -12.76 -10.11 2.80
C ASP A 85 -12.23 -11.26 3.66
N TYR A 86 -11.49 -12.20 3.05
CA TYR A 86 -10.83 -13.26 3.76
C TYR A 86 -9.90 -12.70 4.85
N LEU A 87 -8.98 -11.79 4.52
CA LEU A 87 -8.03 -11.24 5.48
C LEU A 87 -8.69 -10.47 6.63
N THR A 88 -9.79 -9.76 6.36
CA THR A 88 -10.46 -8.89 7.34
C THR A 88 -11.46 -9.63 8.23
N HIS A 89 -12.04 -10.76 7.78
CA HIS A 89 -13.13 -11.44 8.49
C HIS A 89 -12.87 -12.92 8.79
N HIS A 90 -12.08 -13.62 7.97
CA HIS A 90 -12.00 -15.09 7.98
C HIS A 90 -10.61 -15.65 8.24
N ALA A 91 -9.56 -14.86 7.99
CA ALA A 91 -8.19 -15.33 8.07
C ALA A 91 -7.85 -15.75 9.49
N LYS A 92 -7.42 -17.00 9.62
CA LYS A 92 -7.03 -17.61 10.89
C LYS A 92 -5.56 -18.02 10.88
N PHE A 93 -4.99 -18.01 12.07
CA PHE A 93 -3.70 -18.62 12.36
C PHE A 93 -3.82 -19.39 13.67
N GLU A 94 -3.41 -20.66 13.66
CA GLU A 94 -3.56 -21.57 14.80
C GLU A 94 -5.03 -21.63 15.32
N GLY A 95 -5.98 -21.69 14.38
CA GLY A 95 -7.42 -21.82 14.66
C GLY A 95 -8.11 -20.56 15.18
N LYS A 96 -7.43 -19.42 15.24
CA LYS A 96 -7.99 -18.14 15.73
C LYS A 96 -7.88 -17.06 14.66
N LEU A 97 -8.87 -16.18 14.57
CA LEU A 97 -8.81 -15.01 13.66
C LEU A 97 -7.51 -14.24 13.85
N ILE A 98 -6.90 -13.69 12.81
CA ILE A 98 -5.60 -13.03 12.93
C ILE A 98 -5.64 -11.75 13.76
N TYR A 99 -6.72 -10.97 13.65
CA TYR A 99 -6.89 -9.71 14.36
C TYR A 99 -7.26 -9.91 15.82
N GLN A 100 -6.47 -9.33 16.73
CA GLN A 100 -6.72 -9.31 18.17
C GLN A 100 -7.42 -8.00 18.56
N ASP A 101 -8.17 -8.03 19.66
CA ASP A 101 -8.63 -6.81 20.34
C ASP A 101 -7.67 -6.53 21.50
N VAL A 102 -6.71 -5.63 21.28
CA VAL A 102 -5.76 -5.20 22.32
C VAL A 102 -6.04 -3.75 22.65
N LYS A 103 -6.55 -3.50 23.86
CA LYS A 103 -6.90 -2.16 24.34
C LYS A 103 -7.85 -1.40 23.39
N GLY A 104 -8.78 -2.11 22.74
CA GLY A 104 -9.74 -1.50 21.84
C GLY A 104 -9.22 -1.22 20.43
N VAL A 105 -8.22 -1.97 19.96
CA VAL A 105 -7.60 -1.78 18.65
C VAL A 105 -7.43 -3.12 17.91
N PRO A 106 -7.68 -3.18 16.58
CA PRO A 106 -7.41 -4.37 15.75
C PRO A 106 -5.90 -4.58 15.56
N THR A 107 -5.32 -5.40 16.43
CA THR A 107 -3.87 -5.64 16.46
C THR A 107 -3.51 -6.96 15.79
N LEU A 108 -2.47 -6.95 14.95
CA LEU A 108 -1.85 -8.17 14.43
C LEU A 108 -0.60 -8.48 15.25
N LYS A 109 -0.33 -9.77 15.42
CA LYS A 109 0.92 -10.21 16.06
C LYS A 109 2.06 -10.03 15.05
N THR A 110 3.05 -9.21 15.38
CA THR A 110 4.30 -9.04 14.60
C THR A 110 5.39 -9.98 15.11
N ARG A 111 6.50 -10.12 14.36
CA ARG A 111 7.63 -11.00 14.72
C ARG A 111 8.02 -10.89 16.19
N GLY A 112 7.96 -12.01 16.91
CA GLY A 112 8.45 -12.13 18.28
C GLY A 112 9.62 -13.12 18.37
N LYS A 113 10.47 -12.99 19.40
CA LYS A 113 11.58 -13.92 19.62
C LYS A 113 11.05 -15.33 19.90
N GLY A 114 11.34 -16.27 18.99
CA GLY A 114 11.02 -17.69 19.15
C GLY A 114 9.57 -18.07 18.86
N ASP A 115 8.79 -17.21 18.18
CA ASP A 115 7.43 -17.55 17.75
C ASP A 115 7.26 -17.52 16.22
N LYS A 116 6.08 -17.96 15.77
CA LYS A 116 5.72 -18.07 14.36
C LYS A 116 4.89 -16.88 13.87
N SER A 117 4.89 -15.75 14.57
CA SER A 117 4.03 -14.61 14.19
C SER A 117 4.39 -14.01 12.83
N PHE A 118 5.62 -14.21 12.35
CA PHE A 118 6.03 -13.85 10.98
C PHE A 118 5.17 -14.53 9.90
N LEU A 119 4.49 -15.63 10.21
CA LEU A 119 3.52 -16.28 9.31
C LEU A 119 2.16 -15.54 9.23
N ILE A 120 1.91 -14.61 10.15
CA ILE A 120 0.79 -13.65 10.10
C ILE A 120 1.30 -12.35 9.50
N GLN A 121 2.20 -11.66 10.19
CA GLN A 121 2.79 -10.39 9.79
C GLN A 121 4.19 -10.32 10.38
N ASP A 122 5.15 -9.94 9.54
CA ASP A 122 6.54 -9.92 9.95
C ASP A 122 6.89 -8.60 10.65
N HIS A 123 6.68 -7.50 9.93
CA HIS A 123 6.97 -6.14 10.37
C HIS A 123 5.70 -5.34 10.58
N VAL A 124 5.74 -4.27 11.38
CA VAL A 124 4.59 -3.39 11.63
C VAL A 124 4.00 -2.85 10.32
N ASP A 125 2.70 -2.56 10.33
CA ASP A 125 1.94 -1.95 9.23
C ASP A 125 1.86 -2.69 7.87
N GLN A 126 2.45 -3.86 7.66
CA GLN A 126 2.35 -4.60 6.37
C GLN A 126 0.92 -4.80 5.86
N PHE A 127 -0.02 -5.15 6.74
CA PHE A 127 -1.42 -5.31 6.33
C PHE A 127 -2.10 -3.97 6.05
N LEU A 128 -1.74 -2.91 6.78
CA LEU A 128 -2.28 -1.58 6.51
C LEU A 128 -1.76 -1.04 5.17
N PHE A 129 -0.48 -1.30 4.87
CA PHE A 129 0.11 -1.08 3.57
C PHE A 129 -0.68 -1.80 2.47
N ALA A 130 -0.87 -3.12 2.58
CA ALA A 130 -1.56 -3.90 1.55
C ALA A 130 -3.00 -3.38 1.31
N TYR A 131 -3.69 -2.95 2.37
CA TYR A 131 -5.00 -2.33 2.25
C TYR A 131 -4.95 -0.97 1.54
N ALA A 132 -3.97 -0.14 1.87
CA ALA A 132 -3.76 1.15 1.24
C ALA A 132 -3.43 1.03 -0.25
N ASP A 133 -2.55 0.09 -0.59
CA ASP A 133 -2.10 -0.20 -1.94
C ASP A 133 -3.25 -0.74 -2.81
N ALA A 134 -4.04 -1.67 -2.28
CA ALA A 134 -5.23 -2.21 -2.94
C ALA A 134 -6.47 -1.28 -2.88
N GLY A 135 -6.33 -0.02 -2.47
CA GLY A 135 -7.44 0.95 -2.47
C GLY A 135 -8.60 0.63 -1.50
N VAL A 136 -8.36 -0.18 -0.47
CA VAL A 136 -9.39 -0.54 0.51
C VAL A 136 -9.84 0.70 1.27
N LYS A 137 -11.15 0.89 1.40
CA LYS A 137 -11.72 2.06 2.07
C LYS A 137 -11.48 2.02 3.59
N LEU A 138 -11.34 3.20 4.18
CA LEU A 138 -11.13 3.38 5.62
C LEU A 138 -12.28 2.85 6.49
N ASP A 139 -13.51 2.82 5.96
CA ASP A 139 -14.70 2.29 6.64
C ASP A 139 -14.85 0.76 6.51
N ARG A 140 -13.96 0.09 5.79
CA ARG A 140 -13.97 -1.36 5.66
C ARG A 140 -13.86 -2.02 7.03
N GLU A 141 -14.80 -2.91 7.34
CA GLU A 141 -14.85 -3.63 8.60
C GLU A 141 -13.72 -4.65 8.74
N ILE A 142 -13.22 -4.82 9.97
CA ILE A 142 -12.27 -5.82 10.42
C ILE A 142 -12.86 -6.53 11.62
N VAL A 143 -12.92 -7.86 11.59
CA VAL A 143 -13.44 -8.67 12.69
C VAL A 143 -12.29 -9.25 13.52
N SER A 144 -12.30 -8.95 14.82
CA SER A 144 -11.31 -9.47 15.75
C SER A 144 -11.71 -10.84 16.33
N ARG A 145 -10.75 -11.50 17.00
CA ARG A 145 -10.94 -12.77 17.73
C ARG A 145 -12.09 -12.76 18.74
N THR A 146 -12.46 -11.60 19.28
CA THR A 146 -13.55 -11.47 20.25
C THR A 146 -14.91 -11.25 19.57
N GLY A 147 -14.96 -11.22 18.24
CA GLY A 147 -16.13 -10.84 17.45
C GLY A 147 -16.36 -9.32 17.38
N LYS A 148 -15.53 -8.52 18.06
CA LYS A 148 -15.61 -7.06 17.96
C LYS A 148 -15.20 -6.61 16.56
N LYS A 149 -15.99 -5.68 16.03
CA LYS A 149 -15.82 -5.04 14.74
C LYS A 149 -15.00 -3.76 14.91
N PHE A 150 -14.03 -3.61 14.03
CA PHE A 150 -13.18 -2.43 13.85
C PHE A 150 -13.22 -2.00 12.39
N THR A 151 -12.49 -0.97 12.06
CA THR A 151 -12.34 -0.46 10.69
C THR A 151 -10.87 -0.36 10.28
N VAL A 152 -10.60 -0.22 8.99
CA VAL A 152 -9.26 0.14 8.49
C VAL A 152 -8.83 1.51 9.07
N GLN A 153 -9.76 2.44 9.30
CA GLN A 153 -9.49 3.69 10.02
C GLN A 153 -8.94 3.46 11.44
N ASP A 154 -9.49 2.51 12.19
CA ASP A 154 -8.98 2.18 13.54
C ASP A 154 -7.55 1.66 13.47
N LYS A 155 -7.24 0.86 12.44
CA LYS A 155 -5.88 0.37 12.20
C LYS A 155 -4.92 1.50 11.82
N LEU A 156 -5.35 2.45 10.99
CA LEU A 156 -4.57 3.64 10.66
C LEU A 156 -4.31 4.51 11.90
N ASN A 157 -5.33 4.73 12.73
CA ASN A 157 -5.19 5.49 13.98
C ASN A 157 -4.19 4.83 14.93
N PHE A 158 -4.18 3.50 14.99
CA PHE A 158 -3.18 2.75 15.75
C PHE A 158 -1.77 2.92 15.20
N ALA A 159 -1.58 2.81 13.88
CA ALA A 159 -0.28 3.03 13.24
C ALA A 159 0.24 4.45 13.52
N LYS A 160 -0.61 5.48 13.36
CA LYS A 160 -0.27 6.88 13.66
C LYS A 160 0.11 7.10 15.12
N ASN A 161 -0.66 6.53 16.05
CA ASN A 161 -0.40 6.66 17.47
C ASN A 161 0.87 5.90 17.90
N GLY A 162 1.09 4.71 17.36
CA GLY A 162 2.23 3.84 17.70
C GLY A 162 3.51 4.11 16.90
N PHE A 163 3.51 5.10 16.00
CA PHE A 163 4.62 5.35 15.08
C PHE A 163 5.96 5.57 15.79
N ARG A 164 7.03 4.97 15.26
CA ARG A 164 8.41 5.13 15.73
C ARG A 164 9.33 5.50 14.57
N ASP A 165 10.32 6.35 14.82
CA ASP A 165 11.31 6.74 13.80
C ASP A 165 12.19 5.56 13.34
N ASP A 166 12.39 4.58 14.23
CA ASP A 166 13.30 3.46 14.03
C ASP A 166 12.64 2.21 13.45
N GLN A 167 11.31 2.16 13.34
CA GLN A 167 10.60 1.06 12.68
C GLN A 167 10.90 1.00 11.18
N GLU A 168 10.50 -0.09 10.51
CA GLU A 168 10.55 -0.18 9.05
C GLU A 168 9.54 0.80 8.43
N LEU A 169 10.04 1.79 7.68
CA LEU A 169 9.26 2.97 7.33
C LEU A 169 8.46 2.77 6.03
N GLY A 170 8.91 1.89 5.15
CA GLY A 170 8.30 1.69 3.82
C GLY A 170 6.81 1.35 3.88
N TRP A 171 6.42 0.43 4.76
CA TRP A 171 5.01 0.03 4.92
C TRP A 171 4.14 1.18 5.39
N THR A 172 4.57 1.88 6.45
CA THR A 172 3.82 3.00 7.01
C THR A 172 3.76 4.16 6.04
N LEU A 173 4.84 4.44 5.31
CA LEU A 173 4.91 5.55 4.36
C LEU A 173 3.83 5.44 3.29
N VAL A 174 3.65 4.27 2.68
CA VAL A 174 2.59 4.07 1.69
C VAL A 174 1.21 4.23 2.34
N ALA A 175 0.98 3.60 3.50
CA ALA A 175 -0.29 3.71 4.20
C ALA A 175 -0.69 5.17 4.52
N VAL A 176 0.23 5.97 5.07
CA VAL A 176 -0.07 7.37 5.40
C VAL A 176 -0.16 8.24 4.15
N SER A 177 0.61 7.95 3.10
CA SER A 177 0.52 8.69 1.83
C SER A 177 -0.80 8.45 1.09
N SER A 178 -1.42 7.27 1.28
CA SER A 178 -2.72 6.95 0.67
C SER A 178 -3.90 7.47 1.48
N TYR A 179 -3.83 7.40 2.82
CA TYR A 179 -4.99 7.64 3.68
C TYR A 179 -4.99 8.98 4.43
N VAL A 180 -3.85 9.62 4.63
CA VAL A 180 -3.74 10.83 5.44
C VAL A 180 -3.64 12.04 4.50
N PRO A 181 -4.50 13.06 4.65
CA PRO A 181 -4.34 14.33 3.94
C PRO A 181 -2.94 14.90 4.14
N PHE A 182 -2.37 15.45 3.06
CA PHE A 182 -0.95 15.83 3.04
C PHE A 182 -0.57 16.89 4.09
N ASP A 183 -1.50 17.79 4.41
CA ASP A 183 -1.35 18.88 5.38
C ASP A 183 -1.72 18.48 6.82
N GLU A 184 -2.21 17.25 7.02
CA GLU A 184 -2.59 16.77 8.35
C GLU A 184 -1.35 16.49 9.21
N GLU A 185 -1.40 16.99 10.45
CA GLU A 185 -0.43 16.68 11.49
C GLU A 185 -1.06 15.73 12.51
N TRP A 186 -0.32 14.69 12.92
CA TRP A 186 -0.71 13.84 14.04
C TRP A 186 0.36 13.78 15.12
N LYS A 187 -0.04 13.36 16.31
CA LYS A 187 0.84 13.17 17.46
C LYS A 187 0.91 11.69 17.79
N ALA A 188 2.11 11.12 17.84
CA ALA A 188 2.33 9.76 18.32
C ALA A 188 2.29 9.72 19.86
N ASP A 189 2.19 8.52 20.42
CA ASP A 189 2.18 8.25 21.87
C ASP A 189 3.49 8.68 22.56
N THR A 190 4.60 8.77 21.82
CA THR A 190 5.88 9.35 22.27
C THR A 190 5.80 10.85 22.53
N GLY A 191 4.73 11.49 22.05
CA GLY A 191 4.52 12.93 22.13
C GLY A 191 5.03 13.70 20.91
N LYS A 192 5.83 13.07 20.05
CA LYS A 192 6.35 13.68 18.81
C LYS A 192 5.21 13.85 17.80
N LYS A 193 5.28 14.96 17.06
CA LYS A 193 4.35 15.31 15.99
C LYS A 193 4.96 14.93 14.65
N TYR A 194 4.10 14.50 13.73
CA TYR A 194 4.47 14.06 12.41
C TYR A 194 3.47 14.55 11.38
N ARG A 195 3.98 14.73 10.17
CA ARG A 195 3.24 14.83 8.91
C ARG A 195 3.72 13.74 7.96
N VAL A 196 3.00 13.53 6.86
CA VAL A 196 3.42 12.59 5.81
C VAL A 196 4.84 12.93 5.31
N GLU A 197 5.15 14.21 5.16
CA GLU A 197 6.50 14.68 4.76
C GLU A 197 7.60 14.29 5.75
N ASP A 198 7.31 14.19 7.04
CA ASP A 198 8.30 13.78 8.04
C ASP A 198 8.64 12.30 7.90
N VAL A 199 7.63 11.46 7.67
CA VAL A 199 7.83 10.02 7.40
C VAL A 199 8.63 9.83 6.11
N MET A 200 8.30 10.57 5.06
CA MET A 200 9.04 10.55 3.80
C MET A 200 10.50 11.00 3.98
N ARG A 201 10.73 12.06 4.75
CA ARG A 201 12.08 12.54 5.06
C ARG A 201 12.91 11.49 5.80
N LEU A 202 12.32 10.84 6.80
CA LEU A 202 12.97 9.75 7.54
C LEU A 202 13.34 8.60 6.60
N ALA A 203 12.43 8.19 5.71
CA ALA A 203 12.66 7.10 4.77
C ALA A 203 13.78 7.42 3.77
N ILE A 204 13.84 8.65 3.23
CA ILE A 204 14.89 9.08 2.28
C ILE A 204 16.28 9.14 2.96
N GLN A 205 16.33 9.54 4.23
CA GLN A 205 17.58 9.66 4.97
C GLN A 205 18.13 8.32 5.47
N ARG A 206 17.30 7.28 5.48
CA ARG A 206 17.65 5.97 6.01
C ARG A 206 18.47 5.17 5.00
N ASP A 207 19.42 4.39 5.52
CA ASP A 207 20.12 3.40 4.70
C ASP A 207 19.12 2.31 4.30
N PRO A 208 18.84 2.10 3.01
CA PRO A 208 17.83 1.13 2.56
C PRO A 208 18.15 -0.31 2.98
N ARG A 209 19.40 -0.61 3.38
CA ARG A 209 19.79 -1.92 3.92
C ARG A 209 19.25 -2.18 5.33
N ARG A 210 18.77 -1.14 6.03
CA ARG A 210 18.26 -1.20 7.42
C ARG A 210 16.74 -1.28 7.52
N GLU A 211 16.04 -1.37 6.38
CA GLU A 211 14.59 -1.57 6.35
C GLU A 211 14.21 -3.02 6.71
N THR A 212 15.06 -4.00 6.37
CA THR A 212 14.79 -5.43 6.67
C THR A 212 15.17 -5.85 8.09
N GLU A 213 15.72 -4.94 8.90
CA GLU A 213 16.12 -5.21 10.29
C GLU A 213 14.95 -4.88 11.23
N GLY A 214 13.98 -5.79 11.31
CA GLY A 214 12.87 -5.77 12.27
C GLY A 214 13.14 -6.59 13.51
#